data_AF-A0A8H6T0W9-F1
#
_entry.id   AF-A0A8H6T0W9-F1
#
_cell.length_a   1.000
_cell.length_b   1.000
_cell.length_c   1.000
_cell.angle_alpha   90.00
_cell.angle_beta   90.00
_cell.angle_gamma   90.00
#
_symmetry.space_group_name_H-M   'P 1'
#
loop_
_entity.id
_entity.type
_entity.pdbx_description
1 polymer ?
#
loop_
_entity_poly.entity_id
_entity_poly.type
_entity_poly.pdbx_seq_one_letter_code
_entity_poly.pdbx_strand_id
1 'polypeptide(L)'
;MSALSSFLIYKLAQIVDSLHSLPPKMRYTISMIAADQWSKTPRRPVFRADLSGKTVLVVGANTGLGLDATKHFATMGPARLILACRSQSRGKDAIRKLVDATGYTKAELWLIDLGKYASVKAFADKWDADGGRLDVLVMNAGLNMRRFEGVQDNMESSWALFLWSAIPATNAVPGCSVFVNNVATPLTVLRLLPSMARTAQEHGSTPRIVVVSSDVHYLSQVEKHVVETPNMLQTLLDEQFCKSKDGGMGSRYPPYQMCVEFCPLPLLTSRHTVLNVFFTRAFASHLGSTAGVTTIACNPGYCYSQLRRNLPLALKIVDKFLELTMALPTEIGARQIVWAALAQENAPAKNAKNSAPLKVTNGAYVSMSEVREVSDYVLSEEGQTIETRLWSELIEILSKADSKIPAIVETYLQRARI
;
A
#
# COMPACT_ATOMS: atom_id res chain seq x y z
N MET A 1 -33.93 -26.29 -36.88
CA MET A 1 -32.47 -26.45 -36.73
C MET A 1 -31.67 -25.16 -37.01
N SER A 2 -32.20 -24.14 -37.71
CA SER A 2 -31.44 -22.94 -38.09
C SER A 2 -31.20 -21.91 -36.98
N ALA A 3 -32.10 -21.78 -35.99
CA ALA A 3 -31.94 -20.79 -34.92
C ALA A 3 -30.86 -21.18 -33.89
N LEU A 4 -30.72 -22.47 -33.59
CA LEU A 4 -29.71 -22.97 -32.65
C LEU A 4 -28.29 -22.85 -33.23
N SER A 5 -28.13 -23.09 -34.53
CA SER A 5 -26.84 -22.94 -35.22
C SER A 5 -26.41 -21.47 -35.28
N SER A 6 -27.34 -20.54 -35.55
CA SER A 6 -27.02 -19.11 -35.59
C SER A 6 -26.64 -18.57 -34.21
N PHE A 7 -27.28 -19.04 -33.13
CA PHE A 7 -26.93 -18.67 -31.76
C PHE A 7 -25.54 -19.20 -31.36
N LEU A 8 -25.22 -20.44 -31.75
CA LEU A 8 -23.92 -21.04 -31.45
C LEU A 8 -22.78 -20.37 -32.23
N ILE A 9 -23.01 -20.02 -33.49
CA ILE A 9 -22.04 -19.27 -34.33
C ILE A 9 -21.82 -17.86 -33.76
N TYR A 10 -22.88 -17.18 -33.32
CA TYR A 10 -22.76 -15.87 -32.67
C TYR A 10 -21.97 -15.95 -31.34
N LYS A 11 -22.24 -16.96 -30.52
CA LYS A 11 -21.47 -17.23 -29.29
C LYS A 11 -20.00 -17.54 -29.58
N LEU A 12 -19.72 -18.33 -30.62
CA LEU A 12 -18.35 -18.64 -31.04
C LEU A 12 -17.62 -17.40 -31.58
N ALA A 13 -18.30 -16.54 -32.34
CA ALA A 13 -17.74 -15.29 -32.81
C ALA A 13 -17.40 -14.35 -31.64
N GLN A 14 -18.29 -14.23 -30.64
CA GLN A 14 -17.98 -13.46 -29.43
C GLN A 14 -16.79 -14.04 -28.64
N ILE A 15 -16.68 -15.37 -28.54
CA ILE A 15 -15.53 -16.02 -27.90
C ILE A 15 -14.24 -15.77 -28.70
N VAL A 16 -14.29 -15.80 -30.02
CA VAL A 16 -13.14 -15.53 -30.90
C VAL A 16 -12.73 -14.05 -30.86
N ASP A 17 -13.67 -13.12 -30.78
CA ASP A 17 -13.39 -11.68 -30.59
C ASP A 17 -12.86 -11.40 -29.17
N SER A 18 -13.35 -12.11 -28.15
CA SER A 18 -12.77 -12.11 -26.80
C SER A 18 -11.35 -12.71 -26.77
N LEU A 19 -11.06 -13.70 -27.61
CA LEU A 19 -9.73 -14.30 -27.77
C LEU A 19 -8.74 -13.37 -28.53
N HIS A 20 -9.21 -12.53 -29.44
CA HIS A 20 -8.37 -11.54 -30.14
C HIS A 20 -8.17 -10.23 -29.34
N SER A 21 -9.07 -9.91 -28.42
CA SER A 21 -8.95 -8.78 -27.48
C SER A 21 -8.18 -9.13 -26.21
N LEU A 22 -7.57 -10.33 -26.15
CA LEU A 22 -6.71 -10.69 -25.04
C LEU A 22 -5.52 -9.73 -24.96
N PRO A 23 -5.23 -9.17 -23.77
CA PRO A 23 -4.01 -8.41 -23.58
C PRO A 23 -2.82 -9.30 -23.98
N PRO A 24 -1.74 -8.72 -24.52
CA PRO A 24 -0.53 -9.47 -24.82
C PRO A 24 -0.16 -10.30 -23.59
N LYS A 25 0.23 -11.57 -23.80
CA LYS A 25 0.51 -12.58 -22.76
C LYS A 25 0.94 -11.91 -21.45
N MET A 26 0.03 -11.85 -20.47
CA MET A 26 0.37 -11.30 -19.15
C MET A 26 1.62 -12.03 -18.66
N ARG A 27 2.71 -11.29 -18.42
CA ARG A 27 3.99 -11.90 -18.02
C ARG A 27 3.90 -12.61 -16.66
N TYR A 28 2.93 -12.21 -15.83
CA TYR A 28 2.72 -12.76 -14.50
C TYR A 28 1.26 -13.22 -14.32
N THR A 29 1.04 -14.53 -14.34
CA THR A 29 -0.30 -15.14 -14.31
C THR A 29 -0.77 -15.43 -12.87
N ILE A 30 -2.08 -15.66 -12.70
CA ILE A 30 -2.65 -16.13 -11.42
C ILE A 30 -1.96 -17.40 -10.93
N SER A 31 -1.62 -18.32 -11.85
CA SER A 31 -0.89 -19.55 -11.50
C SER A 31 0.50 -19.28 -10.94
N MET A 32 1.19 -18.22 -11.39
CA MET A 32 2.50 -17.81 -10.84
C MET A 32 2.36 -17.17 -9.46
N ILE A 33 1.36 -16.29 -9.26
CA ILE A 33 1.04 -15.74 -7.93
C ILE A 33 0.74 -16.87 -6.94
N ALA A 34 -0.01 -17.88 -7.37
CA ALA A 34 -0.32 -19.03 -6.53
C ALA A 34 0.93 -19.89 -6.27
N ALA A 35 1.75 -20.18 -7.30
CA ALA A 35 3.00 -20.93 -7.16
C ALA A 35 3.97 -20.27 -6.17
N ASP A 36 4.06 -18.94 -6.16
CA ASP A 36 4.88 -18.19 -5.22
C ASP A 36 4.51 -18.44 -3.76
N GLN A 37 3.22 -18.58 -3.45
CA GLN A 37 2.72 -18.89 -2.10
C GLN A 37 3.14 -20.28 -1.62
N TRP A 38 3.24 -21.25 -2.53
CA TRP A 38 3.73 -22.60 -2.24
C TRP A 38 5.24 -22.74 -2.39
N SER A 39 5.93 -21.72 -2.91
CA SER A 39 7.38 -21.74 -3.07
C SER A 39 8.12 -21.68 -1.71
N LYS A 40 9.41 -22.02 -1.74
CA LYS A 40 10.29 -21.90 -0.57
C LYS A 40 10.75 -20.46 -0.33
N THR A 41 10.59 -19.57 -1.31
CA THR A 41 11.11 -18.20 -1.29
C THR A 41 10.54 -17.34 -0.16
N PRO A 42 9.21 -17.28 0.07
CA PRO A 42 8.67 -16.56 1.23
C PRO A 42 9.22 -17.08 2.55
N ARG A 43 9.55 -18.39 2.64
CA ARG A 43 10.03 -19.07 3.83
C ARG A 43 11.52 -18.87 4.12
N ARG A 44 12.24 -18.05 3.34
CA ARG A 44 13.63 -17.69 3.64
C ARG A 44 13.75 -17.08 5.05
N PRO A 45 14.88 -17.27 5.76
CA PRO A 45 15.11 -16.62 7.04
C PRO A 45 14.97 -15.10 6.93
N VAL A 46 14.57 -14.45 8.02
CA VAL A 46 14.49 -12.98 8.06
C VAL A 46 15.84 -12.37 7.72
N PHE A 47 15.86 -11.41 6.80
CA PHE A 47 17.06 -10.62 6.51
C PHE A 47 17.48 -9.87 7.77
N ARG A 48 18.78 -9.85 8.10
CA ARG A 48 19.29 -9.18 9.30
C ARG A 48 20.23 -8.04 8.92
N ALA A 49 20.10 -6.92 9.62
CA ALA A 49 21.06 -5.83 9.61
C ALA A 49 21.25 -5.27 11.02
N ASP A 50 22.35 -4.57 11.25
CA ASP A 50 22.55 -3.81 12.49
C ASP A 50 21.74 -2.51 12.40
N LEU A 51 20.81 -2.32 13.33
CA LEU A 51 20.01 -1.10 13.42
C LEU A 51 20.46 -0.20 14.58
N SER A 52 21.60 -0.50 15.22
CA SER A 52 22.18 0.34 16.26
C SER A 52 22.30 1.79 15.78
N GLY A 53 21.78 2.73 16.58
CA GLY A 53 21.76 4.16 16.23
C GLY A 53 20.69 4.57 15.21
N LYS A 54 19.91 3.63 14.64
CA LYS A 54 18.87 3.90 13.64
C LYS A 54 17.48 4.01 14.28
N THR A 55 16.61 4.77 13.62
CA THR A 55 15.19 4.91 13.97
C THR A 55 14.31 4.22 12.94
N VAL A 56 13.41 3.34 13.42
CA VAL A 56 12.42 2.63 12.60
C VAL A 56 11.02 3.04 13.01
N LEU A 57 10.20 3.46 12.05
CA LEU A 57 8.80 3.79 12.21
C LEU A 57 7.94 2.84 11.37
N VAL A 58 7.00 2.13 12.02
CA VAL A 58 6.05 1.24 11.33
C VAL A 58 4.62 1.72 11.60
N VAL A 59 3.94 2.17 10.53
CA VAL A 59 2.53 2.58 10.56
C VAL A 59 1.64 1.36 10.35
N GLY A 60 0.67 1.15 11.24
CA GLY A 60 -0.19 -0.03 11.25
C GLY A 60 0.46 -1.22 11.97
N ALA A 61 1.18 -0.98 13.06
CA ALA A 61 1.96 -1.99 13.78
C ALA A 61 1.21 -2.72 14.92
N ASN A 62 -0.10 -2.53 15.07
CA ASN A 62 -0.84 -3.09 16.21
C ASN A 62 -1.24 -4.57 16.05
N THR A 63 -1.14 -5.14 14.84
CA THR A 63 -1.52 -6.53 14.54
C THR A 63 -0.90 -7.02 13.23
N GLY A 64 -0.97 -8.32 12.99
CA GLY A 64 -0.57 -8.98 11.74
C GLY A 64 0.84 -8.61 11.27
N LEU A 65 0.96 -8.34 9.96
CA LEU A 65 2.22 -8.05 9.28
C LEU A 65 3.05 -6.94 9.95
N GLY A 66 2.39 -5.84 10.33
CA GLY A 66 3.08 -4.70 10.95
C GLY A 66 3.66 -5.05 12.31
N LEU A 67 2.91 -5.80 13.14
CA LEU A 67 3.40 -6.25 14.44
C LEU A 67 4.57 -7.22 14.29
N ASP A 68 4.47 -8.21 13.42
CA ASP A 68 5.55 -9.17 13.23
C ASP A 68 6.80 -8.52 12.59
N ALA A 69 6.62 -7.53 11.70
CA ALA A 69 7.73 -6.74 11.17
C ALA A 69 8.44 -5.97 12.30
N THR A 70 7.69 -5.35 13.22
CA THR A 70 8.30 -4.66 14.37
C THR A 70 9.03 -5.59 15.32
N LYS A 71 8.55 -6.83 15.51
CA LYS A 71 9.32 -7.84 16.27
C LYS A 71 10.63 -8.17 15.58
N HIS A 72 10.64 -8.36 14.27
CA HIS A 72 11.88 -8.60 13.52
C HIS A 72 12.86 -7.44 13.67
N PHE A 73 12.42 -6.20 13.45
CA PHE A 73 13.25 -5.01 13.66
C PHE A 73 13.76 -4.92 15.10
N ALA A 74 12.93 -5.20 16.11
CA ALA A 74 13.33 -5.19 17.51
C ALA A 74 14.50 -6.14 17.81
N THR A 75 14.54 -7.33 17.20
CA THR A 75 15.68 -8.27 17.36
C THR A 75 16.99 -7.77 16.73
N MET A 76 16.96 -6.67 15.97
CA MET A 76 18.12 -6.06 15.31
C MET A 76 18.63 -4.81 16.05
N GLY A 77 18.05 -4.50 17.22
CA GLY A 77 18.55 -3.48 18.13
C GLY A 77 18.47 -2.03 17.64
N PRO A 78 17.37 -1.55 17.03
CA PRO A 78 17.24 -0.15 16.67
C PRO A 78 17.41 0.75 17.90
N ALA A 79 18.01 1.93 17.72
CA ALA A 79 18.06 2.92 18.80
C ALA A 79 16.65 3.35 19.21
N ARG A 80 15.75 3.44 18.21
CA ARG A 80 14.36 3.81 18.41
C ARG A 80 13.43 3.01 17.49
N LEU A 81 12.39 2.41 18.05
CA LEU A 81 11.36 1.68 17.30
C LEU A 81 9.99 2.23 17.63
N ILE A 82 9.32 2.83 16.66
CA ILE A 82 8.04 3.50 16.84
C ILE A 82 6.94 2.69 16.16
N LEU A 83 5.97 2.26 16.97
CA LEU A 83 4.75 1.61 16.53
C LEU A 83 3.67 2.67 16.38
N ALA A 84 3.39 3.07 15.14
CA ALA A 84 2.34 4.02 14.82
C ALA A 84 0.99 3.30 14.65
N CYS A 85 0.03 3.58 15.54
CA CYS A 85 -1.23 2.85 15.63
C CYS A 85 -2.43 3.81 15.77
N ARG A 86 -3.60 3.39 15.26
CA ARG A 86 -4.85 4.17 15.42
C ARG A 86 -5.40 4.15 16.85
N SER A 87 -5.33 2.99 17.51
CA SER A 87 -5.94 2.76 18.81
C SER A 87 -4.86 2.64 19.88
N GLN A 88 -4.95 3.47 20.92
CA GLN A 88 -3.99 3.44 22.02
C GLN A 88 -3.98 2.10 22.76
N SER A 89 -5.15 1.52 23.04
CA SER A 89 -5.25 0.24 23.74
C SER A 89 -4.62 -0.91 22.95
N ARG A 90 -4.96 -1.02 21.66
CA ARG A 90 -4.36 -2.04 20.77
C ARG A 90 -2.86 -1.81 20.54
N GLY A 91 -2.42 -0.55 20.50
CA GLY A 91 -1.01 -0.20 20.41
C GLY A 91 -0.21 -0.61 21.65
N LYS A 92 -0.75 -0.39 22.86
CA LYS A 92 -0.13 -0.83 24.12
C LYS A 92 -0.02 -2.36 24.20
N ASP A 93 -1.07 -3.06 23.81
CA ASP A 93 -1.05 -4.53 23.71
C ASP A 93 -0.01 -5.04 22.70
N ALA A 94 0.14 -4.36 21.56
CA ALA A 94 1.17 -4.68 20.58
C ALA A 94 2.60 -4.48 21.11
N ILE A 95 2.86 -3.40 21.85
CA ILE A 95 4.16 -3.19 22.53
C ILE A 95 4.42 -4.32 23.53
N ARG A 96 3.44 -4.67 24.35
CA ARG A 96 3.59 -5.79 25.31
C ARG A 96 3.98 -7.08 24.59
N LYS A 97 3.26 -7.44 23.54
CA LYS A 97 3.56 -8.64 22.71
C LYS A 97 4.94 -8.58 22.06
N LEU A 98 5.40 -7.39 21.68
CA LEU A 98 6.74 -7.19 21.12
C LEU A 98 7.81 -7.41 22.19
N VAL A 99 7.64 -6.81 23.37
CA VAL A 99 8.56 -6.97 24.52
C VAL A 99 8.63 -8.43 24.93
N ASP A 100 7.48 -9.08 25.13
CA ASP A 100 7.40 -10.49 25.53
C ASP A 100 8.10 -11.42 24.52
N ALA A 101 8.03 -11.10 23.23
CA ALA A 101 8.62 -11.92 22.17
C ALA A 101 10.11 -11.66 21.90
N THR A 102 10.63 -10.48 22.25
CA THR A 102 11.96 -10.03 21.78
C THR A 102 12.89 -9.50 22.88
N GLY A 103 12.35 -9.19 24.07
CA GLY A 103 13.08 -8.51 25.15
C GLY A 103 13.37 -7.03 24.87
N TYR A 104 12.93 -6.47 23.74
CA TYR A 104 13.21 -5.08 23.37
C TYR A 104 12.25 -4.11 24.09
N THR A 105 12.78 -3.30 25.00
CA THR A 105 11.99 -2.43 25.89
C THR A 105 11.92 -0.96 25.46
N LYS A 106 12.61 -0.57 24.39
CA LYS A 106 12.67 0.82 23.89
C LYS A 106 11.61 1.14 22.83
N ALA A 107 10.57 0.32 22.72
CA ALA A 107 9.50 0.52 21.75
C ALA A 107 8.56 1.65 22.19
N GLU A 108 8.24 2.56 21.27
CA GLU A 108 7.34 3.69 21.50
C GLU A 108 6.01 3.51 20.79
N LEU A 109 4.92 3.96 21.42
CA LEU A 109 3.60 4.02 20.80
C LEU A 109 3.31 5.44 20.36
N TRP A 110 3.08 5.64 19.07
CA TRP A 110 2.60 6.91 18.53
C TRP A 110 1.22 6.72 17.91
N LEU A 111 0.34 7.71 18.07
CA LEU A 111 -1.04 7.64 17.57
C LEU A 111 -1.16 8.28 16.20
N ILE A 112 -1.72 7.54 15.25
CA ILE A 112 -2.09 8.04 13.92
C ILE A 112 -3.32 7.31 13.39
N ASP A 113 -4.34 8.08 13.04
CA ASP A 113 -5.51 7.61 12.31
C ASP A 113 -5.42 8.09 10.85
N LEU A 114 -4.97 7.20 9.95
CA LEU A 114 -4.92 7.47 8.52
C LEU A 114 -6.31 7.74 7.91
N GLY A 115 -7.41 7.47 8.64
CA GLY A 115 -8.75 7.85 8.22
C GLY A 115 -9.07 9.34 8.41
N LYS A 116 -8.19 10.11 9.06
CA LYS A 116 -8.45 11.52 9.41
C LYS A 116 -7.24 12.40 9.08
N TYR A 117 -7.40 13.35 8.16
CA TYR A 117 -6.36 14.34 7.81
C TYR A 117 -5.73 15.00 9.03
N ALA A 118 -6.56 15.51 9.95
CA ALA A 118 -6.09 16.18 11.17
C ALA A 118 -5.19 15.28 12.03
N SER A 119 -5.48 13.97 12.08
CA SER A 119 -4.63 13.03 12.82
C SER A 119 -3.28 12.82 12.15
N VAL A 120 -3.25 12.73 10.82
CA VAL A 120 -1.98 12.61 10.05
C VAL A 120 -1.14 13.87 10.23
N LYS A 121 -1.76 15.05 10.15
CA LYS A 121 -1.09 16.34 10.37
C LYS A 121 -0.54 16.45 11.79
N ALA A 122 -1.34 16.15 12.81
CA ALA A 122 -0.89 16.18 14.20
C ALA A 122 0.25 15.20 14.47
N PHE A 123 0.20 14.00 13.87
CA PHE A 123 1.30 13.04 13.93
C PHE A 123 2.59 13.58 13.29
N ALA A 124 2.47 14.19 12.11
CA ALA A 124 3.60 14.81 11.42
C ALA A 124 4.15 16.03 12.15
N ASP A 125 3.30 16.90 12.71
CA ASP A 125 3.72 18.05 13.50
C ASP A 125 4.44 17.62 14.78
N LYS A 126 3.95 16.53 15.42
CA LYS A 126 4.67 15.89 16.52
C LYS A 126 6.04 15.38 16.08
N TRP A 127 6.15 14.80 14.90
CA TRP A 127 7.44 14.35 14.35
C TRP A 127 8.39 15.53 14.10
N ASP A 128 7.89 16.60 13.48
CA ASP A 128 8.66 17.82 13.24
C ASP A 128 9.21 18.41 14.54
N ALA A 129 8.38 18.46 15.60
CA ALA A 129 8.77 18.98 16.91
C ALA A 129 9.75 18.06 17.66
N ASP A 130 9.67 16.75 17.46
CA ASP A 130 10.62 15.79 18.02
C ASP A 130 12.02 15.93 17.40
N GLY A 131 12.11 16.38 16.14
CA GLY A 131 13.36 16.72 15.46
C GLY A 131 14.28 15.52 15.18
N GLY A 132 13.82 14.30 15.44
CA GLY A 132 14.62 13.09 15.40
C GLY A 132 15.02 12.60 14.00
N ARG A 133 15.92 11.62 14.03
CA ARG A 133 16.38 10.80 12.91
C ARG A 133 15.29 9.83 12.44
N LEU A 134 15.17 9.58 11.13
CA LEU A 134 14.31 8.56 10.53
C LEU A 134 15.02 7.77 9.43
N ASP A 135 15.39 6.52 9.70
CA ASP A 135 16.08 5.66 8.73
C ASP A 135 15.13 4.75 7.97
N VAL A 136 14.08 4.24 8.62
CA VAL A 136 13.14 3.30 8.01
C VAL A 136 11.71 3.73 8.32
N LEU A 137 10.95 4.00 7.26
CA LEU A 137 9.51 4.26 7.32
C LEU A 137 8.77 3.12 6.62
N VAL A 138 7.94 2.39 7.35
CA VAL A 138 7.08 1.35 6.79
C VAL A 138 5.63 1.81 6.85
N MET A 139 5.06 2.08 5.68
CA MET A 139 3.64 2.35 5.47
C MET A 139 2.89 1.05 5.24
N ASN A 140 2.64 0.30 6.33
CA ASN A 140 1.98 -1.00 6.31
C ASN A 140 0.45 -0.92 6.52
N ALA A 141 -0.04 0.13 7.18
CA ALA A 141 -1.47 0.27 7.45
C ALA A 141 -2.28 0.25 6.15
N GLY A 142 -3.21 -0.72 6.06
CA GLY A 142 -4.12 -0.86 4.95
C GLY A 142 -5.55 -1.11 5.44
N LEU A 143 -6.52 -0.52 4.76
CA LEU A 143 -7.95 -0.82 4.94
C LEU A 143 -8.55 -1.34 3.63
N ASN A 144 -9.32 -2.43 3.74
CA ASN A 144 -10.11 -2.98 2.65
C ASN A 144 -11.56 -3.14 3.16
N MET A 145 -12.28 -2.02 3.22
CA MET A 145 -13.68 -2.03 3.66
C MET A 145 -14.62 -2.18 2.46
N ARG A 146 -15.65 -3.03 2.60
CA ARG A 146 -16.63 -3.33 1.53
C ARG A 146 -17.80 -2.36 1.46
N ARG A 147 -18.09 -1.68 2.56
CA ARG A 147 -19.22 -0.79 2.71
C ARG A 147 -18.71 0.50 3.34
N PHE A 148 -19.26 1.62 2.88
CA PHE A 148 -19.09 2.90 3.55
C PHE A 148 -19.76 2.79 4.92
N GLU A 149 -18.95 2.48 5.95
CA GLU A 149 -19.37 2.57 7.34
C GLU A 149 -18.81 3.90 7.85
N GLY A 150 -19.67 4.92 7.87
CA GLY A 150 -19.42 6.10 8.70
C GLY A 150 -19.08 5.57 10.10
N VAL A 151 -18.01 6.09 10.68
CA VAL A 151 -17.51 5.65 11.99
C VAL A 151 -18.63 5.84 13.02
N GLN A 152 -19.44 4.79 13.22
CA GLN A 152 -20.20 4.58 14.43
C GLN A 152 -19.34 3.69 15.29
N ASP A 153 -18.83 4.27 16.36
CA ASP A 153 -18.98 3.66 17.67
C ASP A 153 -18.97 4.77 18.70
N ASN A 154 -19.99 4.75 19.55
CA ASN A 154 -20.28 5.56 20.74
C ASN A 154 -20.30 7.10 20.63
N MET A 155 -21.49 7.68 20.42
CA MET A 155 -22.07 8.69 21.31
C MET A 155 -23.48 9.06 20.81
N GLU A 156 -24.44 9.05 21.72
CA GLU A 156 -25.79 9.54 21.50
C GLU A 156 -25.76 10.98 20.96
N SER A 157 -25.99 11.18 19.66
CA SER A 157 -26.66 12.40 19.18
C SER A 157 -26.91 12.40 17.67
N SER A 158 -28.18 12.28 17.29
CA SER A 158 -28.71 12.50 15.94
C SER A 158 -28.66 13.98 15.48
N TRP A 159 -27.84 14.85 16.10
CA TRP A 159 -27.67 16.26 15.70
C TRP A 159 -26.43 16.53 14.84
N ALA A 160 -25.45 15.61 14.78
CA ALA A 160 -24.20 15.80 14.03
C ALA A 160 -24.38 15.78 12.49
N LEU A 161 -25.49 15.24 11.99
CA LEU A 161 -25.81 15.19 10.56
C LEU A 161 -26.23 16.56 9.99
N PHE A 162 -26.73 17.48 10.83
CA PHE A 162 -27.26 18.78 10.36
C PHE A 162 -26.20 19.90 10.32
N LEU A 163 -25.06 19.71 11.00
CA LEU A 163 -23.96 20.70 11.00
C LEU A 163 -22.84 20.35 10.01
N TRP A 164 -22.84 19.15 9.41
CA TRP A 164 -21.86 18.79 8.38
C TRP A 164 -22.13 19.49 7.03
N SER A 165 -23.36 19.95 6.77
CA SER A 165 -23.72 20.62 5.51
C SER A 165 -23.29 22.10 5.42
N ALA A 166 -22.68 22.66 6.48
CA ALA A 166 -22.35 24.08 6.55
C ALA A 166 -20.84 24.41 6.56
N ILE A 167 -19.97 23.42 6.33
CA ILE A 167 -18.50 23.63 6.31
C ILE A 167 -17.97 23.36 4.88
N PRO A 168 -17.17 24.27 4.29
CA PRO A 168 -16.65 24.08 2.93
C PRO A 168 -15.74 22.84 2.86
N ALA A 169 -16.08 21.93 1.97
CA ALA A 169 -15.34 20.78 1.42
C ALA A 169 -13.89 20.56 1.94
N THR A 170 -13.70 20.13 3.18
CA THR A 170 -12.34 19.86 3.73
C THR A 170 -12.24 18.70 4.73
N ASN A 171 -13.24 17.83 4.91
CA ASN A 171 -13.10 16.71 5.84
C ASN A 171 -13.40 15.35 5.21
N ALA A 172 -12.37 14.50 5.24
CA ALA A 172 -12.30 13.16 4.67
C ALA A 172 -13.53 12.29 4.96
N VAL A 173 -13.90 11.52 3.95
CA VAL A 173 -14.99 10.54 3.90
C VAL A 173 -14.61 9.33 4.80
N PRO A 174 -15.20 9.17 6.00
CA PRO A 174 -14.78 8.14 6.95
C PRO A 174 -15.00 6.75 6.34
N GLY A 175 -13.90 6.03 6.11
CA GLY A 175 -13.94 4.64 5.65
C GLY A 175 -13.75 4.42 4.15
N CYS A 176 -13.32 5.42 3.39
CA CYS A 176 -12.83 5.18 2.03
C CYS A 176 -11.44 4.50 2.09
N SER A 177 -11.33 3.27 1.60
CA SER A 177 -10.05 2.55 1.51
C SER A 177 -9.02 3.30 0.67
N VAL A 178 -9.46 4.06 -0.34
CA VAL A 178 -8.58 4.89 -1.19
C VAL A 178 -7.99 6.03 -0.38
N PHE A 179 -8.77 6.67 0.49
CA PHE A 179 -8.26 7.72 1.37
C PHE A 179 -7.11 7.20 2.25
N VAL A 180 -7.35 6.12 2.98
CA VAL A 180 -6.39 5.57 3.93
C VAL A 180 -5.14 5.04 3.22
N ASN A 181 -5.33 4.27 2.15
CA ASN A 181 -4.22 3.56 1.52
C ASN A 181 -3.45 4.48 0.57
N ASN A 182 -4.12 5.40 -0.13
CA ASN A 182 -3.56 6.12 -1.29
C ASN A 182 -3.52 7.65 -1.14
N VAL A 183 -4.10 8.24 -0.08
CA VAL A 183 -4.04 9.70 0.16
C VAL A 183 -3.33 10.03 1.47
N ALA A 184 -3.75 9.42 2.58
CA ALA A 184 -3.13 9.59 3.88
C ALA A 184 -1.70 9.01 3.93
N THR A 185 -1.46 7.91 3.21
CA THR A 185 -0.12 7.32 3.06
C THR A 185 0.86 8.31 2.41
N PRO A 186 0.59 8.84 1.19
CA PRO A 186 1.43 9.89 0.62
C PRO A 186 1.57 11.15 1.46
N LEU A 187 0.50 11.60 2.13
CA LEU A 187 0.59 12.75 3.04
C LEU A 187 1.61 12.49 4.15
N THR A 188 1.54 11.32 4.78
CA THR A 188 2.48 10.92 5.83
C THR A 188 3.91 10.86 5.29
N VAL A 189 4.11 10.25 4.11
CA VAL A 189 5.42 10.14 3.45
C VAL A 189 6.00 11.51 3.15
N LEU A 190 5.23 12.40 2.52
CA LEU A 190 5.67 13.75 2.18
C LEU A 190 6.02 14.55 3.43
N ARG A 191 5.20 14.48 4.48
CA ARG A 191 5.46 15.19 5.74
C ARG A 191 6.70 14.70 6.48
N LEU A 192 7.06 13.42 6.34
CA LEU A 192 8.26 12.86 6.96
C LEU A 192 9.52 12.95 6.09
N LEU A 193 9.37 13.20 4.78
CA LEU A 193 10.47 13.32 3.83
C LEU A 193 11.57 14.29 4.29
N PRO A 194 11.29 15.49 4.82
CA PRO A 194 12.34 16.40 5.29
C PRO A 194 13.25 15.79 6.36
N SER A 195 12.67 15.05 7.33
CA SER A 195 13.44 14.38 8.39
C SER A 195 14.28 13.23 7.83
N MET A 196 13.74 12.48 6.87
CA MET A 196 14.50 11.42 6.18
C MET A 196 15.64 12.00 5.35
N ALA A 197 15.41 13.09 4.62
CA ALA A 197 16.46 13.76 3.85
C ALA A 197 17.57 14.30 4.76
N ARG A 198 17.23 14.92 5.89
CA ARG A 198 18.21 15.31 6.92
C ARG A 198 18.97 14.10 7.46
N THR A 199 18.29 13.00 7.74
CA THR A 199 18.92 11.75 8.19
C THR A 199 19.93 11.20 7.18
N ALA A 200 19.62 11.30 5.89
CA ALA A 200 20.56 10.92 4.82
C ALA A 200 21.81 11.80 4.83
N GLN A 201 21.63 13.12 4.96
CA GLN A 201 22.71 14.11 4.95
C GLN A 201 23.59 14.07 6.22
N GLU A 202 22.99 14.05 7.40
CA GLU A 202 23.68 14.15 8.70
C GLU A 202 24.38 12.85 9.09
N HIS A 203 23.86 11.69 8.65
CA HIS A 203 24.38 10.38 9.05
C HIS A 203 24.97 9.56 7.91
N GLY A 204 25.02 10.09 6.69
CA GLY A 204 25.51 9.35 5.50
C GLY A 204 24.75 8.05 5.24
N SER A 205 23.51 7.97 5.72
CA SER A 205 22.65 6.80 5.60
C SER A 205 21.82 6.87 4.32
N THR A 206 21.12 5.78 3.97
CA THR A 206 20.15 5.79 2.85
C THR A 206 18.76 5.43 3.38
N PRO A 207 18.01 6.41 3.91
CA PRO A 207 16.69 6.15 4.49
C PRO A 207 15.73 5.50 3.50
N ARG A 208 14.89 4.61 4.02
CA ARG A 208 14.01 3.72 3.25
C ARG A 208 12.56 3.95 3.58
N ILE A 209 11.76 4.14 2.54
CA ILE A 209 10.30 4.16 2.62
C ILE A 209 9.79 2.87 1.98
N VAL A 210 9.10 2.06 2.77
CA VAL A 210 8.43 0.85 2.28
C VAL A 210 6.93 1.10 2.27
N VAL A 211 6.34 1.17 1.09
CA VAL A 211 4.90 1.24 0.89
C VAL A 211 4.37 -0.17 0.64
N VAL A 212 3.55 -0.68 1.55
CA VAL A 212 2.98 -2.02 1.36
C VAL A 212 1.94 -1.99 0.24
N SER A 213 2.08 -2.91 -0.71
CA SER A 213 1.20 -3.14 -1.85
C SER A 213 0.89 -4.65 -1.97
N SER A 214 0.58 -5.15 -3.18
CA SER A 214 0.21 -6.55 -3.41
C SER A 214 0.40 -6.97 -4.87
N ASP A 215 0.61 -8.27 -5.10
CA ASP A 215 0.55 -8.89 -6.44
C ASP A 215 -0.83 -8.75 -7.09
N VAL A 216 -1.87 -8.40 -6.33
CA VAL A 216 -3.18 -7.99 -6.88
C VAL A 216 -3.04 -6.85 -7.91
N HIS A 217 -1.97 -6.05 -7.87
CA HIS A 217 -1.73 -5.05 -8.92
C HIS A 217 -1.53 -5.65 -10.32
N TYR A 218 -1.07 -6.91 -10.46
CA TYR A 218 -1.02 -7.62 -11.75
C TYR A 218 -2.40 -7.88 -12.36
N LEU A 219 -3.44 -7.88 -11.52
CA LEU A 219 -4.82 -8.19 -11.90
C LEU A 219 -5.74 -6.97 -11.79
N SER A 220 -5.19 -5.78 -11.53
CA SER A 220 -5.96 -4.59 -11.23
C SER A 220 -5.65 -3.47 -12.22
N GLN A 221 -6.69 -2.76 -12.63
CA GLN A 221 -6.62 -1.55 -13.43
C GLN A 221 -7.48 -0.47 -12.77
N VAL A 222 -7.23 0.80 -13.08
CA VAL A 222 -8.16 1.87 -12.73
C VAL A 222 -9.29 1.83 -13.77
N GLU A 223 -10.54 1.87 -13.31
CA GLU A 223 -11.68 1.73 -14.20
C GLU A 223 -11.75 2.90 -15.21
N LYS A 224 -11.99 2.61 -16.49
CA LYS A 224 -12.02 3.63 -17.56
C LYS A 224 -12.91 4.83 -17.25
N HIS A 225 -14.11 4.59 -16.73
CA HIS A 225 -15.04 5.65 -16.35
C HIS A 225 -14.52 6.55 -15.21
N VAL A 226 -13.62 6.04 -14.35
CA VAL A 226 -12.92 6.84 -13.34
C VAL A 226 -11.83 7.66 -14.01
N VAL A 227 -11.05 7.03 -14.91
CA VAL A 227 -9.98 7.70 -15.66
C VAL A 227 -10.54 8.84 -16.51
N GLU A 228 -11.71 8.68 -17.10
CA GLU A 228 -12.36 9.70 -17.94
C GLU A 228 -12.92 10.89 -17.14
N THR A 229 -13.02 10.79 -15.81
CA THR A 229 -13.44 11.93 -14.99
C THR A 229 -12.40 13.06 -14.98
N PRO A 230 -12.80 14.32 -14.74
CA PRO A 230 -11.85 15.43 -14.65
C PRO A 230 -10.81 15.28 -13.54
N ASN A 231 -11.19 14.68 -12.40
CA ASN A 231 -10.29 14.40 -11.28
C ASN A 231 -10.56 12.99 -10.75
N MET A 232 -9.63 12.07 -11.03
CA MET A 232 -9.78 10.65 -10.71
C MET A 232 -9.81 10.42 -9.21
N LEU A 233 -8.87 11.01 -8.46
CA LEU A 233 -8.77 10.85 -7.02
C LEU A 233 -9.99 11.41 -6.31
N GLN A 234 -10.46 12.60 -6.68
CA GLN A 234 -11.64 13.19 -6.08
C GLN A 234 -12.89 12.35 -6.36
N THR A 235 -13.02 11.80 -7.57
CA THR A 235 -14.07 10.82 -7.88
C THR A 235 -13.98 9.60 -6.98
N LEU A 236 -12.78 9.04 -6.79
CA LEU A 236 -12.56 7.89 -5.90
C LEU A 236 -12.78 8.19 -4.42
N LEU A 237 -12.72 9.46 -4.02
CA LEU A 237 -12.97 9.93 -2.67
C LEU A 237 -14.43 10.37 -2.46
N ASP A 238 -15.18 10.60 -3.54
CA ASP A 238 -16.56 11.06 -3.46
C ASP A 238 -17.47 10.01 -2.82
N GLU A 239 -18.30 10.47 -1.89
CA GLU A 239 -19.16 9.60 -1.09
C GLU A 239 -20.27 8.97 -1.95
N GLN A 240 -20.85 9.74 -2.88
CA GLN A 240 -21.91 9.25 -3.75
C GLN A 240 -21.37 8.20 -4.71
N PHE A 241 -20.18 8.45 -5.28
CA PHE A 241 -19.45 7.49 -6.08
C PHE A 241 -19.14 6.22 -5.27
N CYS A 242 -18.55 6.34 -4.08
CA CYS A 242 -18.26 5.19 -3.20
C CYS A 242 -19.51 4.36 -2.83
N LYS A 243 -20.69 4.99 -2.77
CA LYS A 243 -21.98 4.34 -2.51
C LYS A 243 -22.67 3.80 -3.77
N SER A 244 -22.24 4.22 -4.96
CA SER A 244 -22.82 3.80 -6.24
C SER A 244 -22.44 2.36 -6.59
N LYS A 245 -23.09 1.79 -7.62
CA LYS A 245 -22.67 0.50 -8.19
C LYS A 245 -21.26 0.59 -8.77
N ASP A 246 -20.87 1.78 -9.23
CA ASP A 246 -19.64 2.11 -9.95
C ASP A 246 -18.44 2.47 -9.06
N GLY A 247 -18.65 2.95 -7.83
CA GLY A 247 -17.58 3.16 -6.84
C GLY A 247 -17.61 2.19 -5.66
N GLY A 248 -18.72 1.50 -5.43
CA GLY A 248 -18.81 0.37 -4.51
C GLY A 248 -17.99 -0.83 -5.01
N MET A 249 -17.90 -1.90 -4.21
CA MET A 249 -17.20 -3.10 -4.68
C MET A 249 -17.84 -3.71 -5.93
N GLY A 250 -19.13 -3.44 -6.20
CA GLY A 250 -19.91 -3.97 -7.33
C GLY A 250 -19.34 -3.72 -8.73
N SER A 251 -18.61 -2.63 -8.94
CA SER A 251 -17.91 -2.31 -10.20
C SER A 251 -16.48 -2.81 -10.28
N ARG A 252 -15.92 -3.25 -9.14
CA ARG A 252 -14.66 -4.01 -9.12
C ARG A 252 -14.84 -5.42 -9.70
N TYR A 253 -16.09 -5.77 -10.04
CA TYR A 253 -16.51 -6.91 -10.81
C TYR A 253 -16.90 -6.42 -12.22
N PRO A 254 -16.20 -6.79 -13.30
CA PRO A 254 -16.87 -6.80 -14.59
C PRO A 254 -18.09 -7.73 -14.51
N PRO A 255 -19.13 -7.55 -15.35
CA PRO A 255 -20.27 -8.45 -15.38
C PRO A 255 -19.77 -9.90 -15.42
N TYR A 256 -20.40 -10.75 -14.62
CA TYR A 256 -20.05 -12.14 -14.29
C TYR A 256 -19.47 -12.96 -15.47
N GLN A 257 -19.85 -12.61 -16.70
CA GLN A 257 -19.33 -13.13 -17.97
C GLN A 257 -17.80 -13.04 -18.15
N MET A 258 -17.13 -11.94 -17.75
CA MET A 258 -15.66 -11.80 -17.90
C MET A 258 -14.86 -12.45 -16.75
N CYS A 259 -15.46 -12.59 -15.56
CA CYS A 259 -14.80 -13.22 -14.42
C CYS A 259 -14.60 -14.72 -14.60
N VAL A 260 -15.46 -15.41 -15.37
CA VAL A 260 -15.36 -16.86 -15.54
C VAL A 260 -14.22 -17.28 -16.47
N GLU A 261 -13.80 -16.44 -17.41
CA GLU A 261 -12.71 -16.78 -18.35
C GLU A 261 -11.30 -16.44 -17.83
N PHE A 262 -11.14 -15.41 -16.99
CA PHE A 262 -9.80 -14.93 -16.60
C PHE A 262 -9.46 -14.97 -15.10
N CYS A 263 -10.44 -14.96 -14.19
CA CYS A 263 -10.16 -15.03 -12.76
C CYS A 263 -11.40 -15.54 -11.98
N PRO A 264 -11.47 -16.82 -11.57
CA PRO A 264 -12.60 -17.35 -10.80
C PRO A 264 -12.70 -16.77 -9.37
N LEU A 265 -11.84 -15.79 -9.02
CA LEU A 265 -11.70 -15.21 -7.69
C LEU A 265 -11.81 -13.68 -7.74
N PRO A 266 -13.03 -13.13 -7.91
CA PRO A 266 -13.23 -11.69 -7.92
C PRO A 266 -13.16 -11.04 -6.51
N LEU A 267 -12.55 -11.76 -5.56
CA LEU A 267 -12.05 -11.26 -4.28
C LEU A 267 -10.65 -10.62 -4.41
N LEU A 268 -10.00 -10.77 -5.57
CA LEU A 268 -8.59 -10.44 -5.79
C LEU A 268 -8.36 -9.17 -6.64
N THR A 269 -9.36 -8.34 -6.91
CA THR A 269 -9.18 -7.06 -7.63
C THR A 269 -9.24 -5.89 -6.65
N SER A 270 -8.20 -5.05 -6.66
CA SER A 270 -8.10 -3.95 -5.71
C SER A 270 -7.33 -2.77 -6.28
N ARG A 271 -8.05 -1.73 -6.72
CA ARG A 271 -7.44 -0.50 -7.26
C ARG A 271 -6.43 0.16 -6.32
N HIS A 272 -6.59 0.01 -5.00
CA HIS A 272 -5.65 0.63 -4.06
C HIS A 272 -4.23 0.05 -4.12
N THR A 273 -4.04 -1.19 -4.58
CA THR A 273 -2.71 -1.80 -4.67
C THR A 273 -1.95 -1.24 -5.88
N VAL A 274 -2.62 -1.10 -7.02
CA VAL A 274 -2.03 -0.47 -8.21
C VAL A 274 -1.73 1.01 -7.99
N LEU A 275 -2.61 1.74 -7.28
CA LEU A 275 -2.37 3.14 -6.89
C LEU A 275 -1.15 3.29 -5.97
N ASN A 276 -0.86 2.34 -5.08
CA ASN A 276 0.37 2.36 -4.26
C ASN A 276 1.62 2.13 -5.11
N VAL A 277 1.55 1.28 -6.13
CA VAL A 277 2.66 1.06 -7.08
C VAL A 277 2.91 2.32 -7.89
N PHE A 278 1.87 2.93 -8.47
CA PHE A 278 1.97 4.21 -9.18
C PHE A 278 2.54 5.31 -8.29
N PHE A 279 2.02 5.48 -7.07
CA PHE A 279 2.55 6.47 -6.12
C PHE A 279 4.05 6.23 -5.85
N THR A 280 4.46 5.00 -5.58
CA THR A 280 5.87 4.68 -5.29
C THR A 280 6.78 5.06 -6.47
N ARG A 281 6.36 4.72 -7.69
CA ARG A 281 7.12 5.01 -8.91
C ARG A 281 7.19 6.50 -9.22
N ALA A 282 6.06 7.20 -9.14
CA ALA A 282 5.98 8.64 -9.32
C ALA A 282 6.79 9.39 -8.24
N PHE A 283 6.68 8.98 -6.98
CA PHE A 283 7.46 9.56 -5.89
C PHE A 283 8.97 9.35 -6.11
N ALA A 284 9.38 8.15 -6.54
CA ALA A 284 10.77 7.87 -6.86
C ALA A 284 11.32 8.73 -8.00
N SER A 285 10.54 8.97 -9.06
CA SER A 285 10.97 9.82 -10.18
C SER A 285 11.09 11.29 -9.79
N HIS A 286 10.31 11.75 -8.81
CA HIS A 286 10.33 13.13 -8.33
C HIS A 286 11.30 13.39 -7.18
N LEU A 287 11.73 12.37 -6.42
CA LEU A 287 12.68 12.53 -5.30
C LEU A 287 14.04 13.16 -5.68
N GLY A 288 14.38 13.16 -6.97
CA GLY A 288 15.68 13.62 -7.46
C GLY A 288 16.86 12.83 -6.88
N SER A 289 18.08 13.21 -7.26
CA SER A 289 19.31 12.66 -6.68
C SER A 289 19.68 13.28 -5.33
N THR A 290 18.99 14.35 -4.93
CA THR A 290 19.38 15.26 -3.84
C THR A 290 18.84 14.86 -2.47
N ALA A 291 17.76 14.07 -2.40
CA ALA A 291 17.15 13.70 -1.12
C ALA A 291 17.87 12.56 -0.37
N GLY A 292 18.60 11.70 -1.07
CA GLY A 292 19.27 10.52 -0.45
C GLY A 292 18.30 9.46 0.10
N VAL A 293 17.01 9.57 -0.20
CA VAL A 293 15.94 8.66 0.25
C VAL A 293 15.57 7.69 -0.87
N THR A 294 15.29 6.43 -0.51
CA THR A 294 14.78 5.43 -1.45
C THR A 294 13.38 4.95 -1.06
N THR A 295 12.46 4.90 -2.02
CA THR A 295 11.12 4.35 -1.83
C THR A 295 10.94 3.02 -2.58
N ILE A 296 10.20 2.09 -1.98
CA ILE A 296 9.98 0.74 -2.48
C ILE A 296 8.53 0.34 -2.23
N ALA A 297 7.91 -0.29 -3.23
CA ALA A 297 6.60 -0.93 -3.10
C ALA A 297 6.83 -2.40 -2.74
N CYS A 298 6.22 -2.90 -1.66
CA CYS A 298 6.45 -4.25 -1.17
C CYS A 298 5.16 -5.07 -1.15
N ASN A 299 5.17 -6.23 -1.80
CA ASN A 299 4.17 -7.26 -1.63
C ASN A 299 4.60 -8.26 -0.54
N PRO A 300 3.84 -8.39 0.55
CA PRO A 300 4.13 -9.34 1.62
C PRO A 300 3.64 -10.77 1.33
N GLY A 301 3.07 -11.00 0.14
CA GLY A 301 2.37 -12.24 -0.18
C GLY A 301 0.97 -12.31 0.46
N TYR A 302 0.22 -13.36 0.10
CA TYR A 302 -1.10 -13.58 0.67
C TYR A 302 -0.97 -14.17 2.07
N CYS A 303 -1.29 -13.37 3.09
CA CYS A 303 -1.08 -13.71 4.50
C CYS A 303 -2.40 -13.77 5.28
N TYR A 304 -2.38 -14.49 6.41
CA TYR A 304 -3.48 -14.43 7.38
C TYR A 304 -3.71 -12.98 7.79
N SER A 305 -4.93 -12.48 7.64
CA SER A 305 -5.18 -11.06 7.87
C SER A 305 -6.60 -10.77 8.36
N GLN A 306 -6.68 -9.89 9.35
CA GLN A 306 -7.95 -9.32 9.82
C GLN A 306 -8.56 -8.33 8.82
N LEU A 307 -7.88 -8.04 7.71
CA LEU A 307 -8.34 -7.12 6.66
C LEU A 307 -9.68 -7.55 6.06
N ARG A 308 -10.05 -8.83 6.16
CA ARG A 308 -11.24 -9.45 5.56
C ARG A 308 -12.39 -9.73 6.55
N ARG A 309 -12.29 -9.19 7.78
CA ARG A 309 -13.30 -9.41 8.84
C ARG A 309 -14.74 -9.02 8.45
N ASN A 310 -14.89 -8.08 7.51
CA ASN A 310 -16.17 -7.56 7.04
C ASN A 310 -16.73 -8.26 5.78
N LEU A 311 -16.25 -9.47 5.43
CA LEU A 311 -16.80 -10.24 4.32
C LEU A 311 -18.24 -10.77 4.62
N PRO A 312 -19.18 -10.80 3.64
CA PRO A 312 -20.45 -11.51 3.74
C PRO A 312 -20.24 -13.02 3.94
N LEU A 313 -21.20 -13.69 4.57
CA LEU A 313 -21.05 -15.08 5.03
C LEU A 313 -20.65 -16.06 3.92
N ALA A 314 -21.28 -15.99 2.74
CA ALA A 314 -20.96 -16.86 1.61
C ALA A 314 -19.50 -16.70 1.12
N LEU A 315 -19.00 -15.45 1.11
CA LEU A 315 -17.62 -15.16 0.72
C LEU A 315 -16.62 -15.44 1.85
N LYS A 316 -17.05 -15.41 3.13
CA LYS A 316 -16.24 -15.87 4.27
C LYS A 316 -15.89 -17.35 4.18
N ILE A 317 -16.78 -18.18 3.63
CA ILE A 317 -16.52 -19.62 3.45
C ILE A 317 -15.42 -19.84 2.41
N VAL A 318 -15.54 -19.21 1.24
CA VAL A 318 -14.53 -19.27 0.18
C VAL A 318 -13.21 -18.66 0.66
N ASP A 319 -13.26 -17.52 1.33
CA ASP A 319 -12.08 -16.86 1.91
C ASP A 319 -11.40 -17.73 2.95
N LYS A 320 -12.17 -18.42 3.81
CA LYS A 320 -11.60 -19.33 4.82
C LYS A 320 -10.92 -20.52 4.17
N PHE A 321 -11.50 -21.07 3.10
CA PHE A 321 -10.88 -22.15 2.33
C PHE A 321 -9.54 -21.71 1.69
N LEU A 322 -9.51 -20.55 1.04
CA LEU A 322 -8.28 -19.99 0.46
C LEU A 322 -7.24 -19.65 1.53
N GLU A 323 -7.70 -19.09 2.65
CA GLU A 323 -6.85 -18.76 3.78
C GLU A 323 -6.17 -20.02 4.33
N LEU A 324 -6.91 -21.12 4.52
CA LEU A 324 -6.36 -22.38 5.00
C LEU A 324 -5.36 -23.03 4.02
N THR A 325 -5.54 -22.82 2.71
CA THR A 325 -4.76 -23.52 1.67
C THR A 325 -3.56 -22.72 1.16
N MET A 326 -3.63 -21.39 1.19
CA MET A 326 -2.66 -20.49 0.54
C MET A 326 -2.08 -19.42 1.46
N ALA A 327 -2.69 -19.11 2.61
CA ALA A 327 -2.21 -18.00 3.43
C ALA A 327 -0.91 -18.33 4.16
N LEU A 328 0.06 -17.45 4.02
CA LEU A 328 1.29 -17.46 4.80
C LEU A 328 1.02 -16.90 6.21
N PRO A 329 1.69 -17.43 7.24
CA PRO A 329 1.76 -16.76 8.53
C PRO A 329 2.22 -15.31 8.38
N THR A 330 1.67 -14.41 9.20
CA THR A 330 2.03 -12.99 9.16
C THR A 330 3.50 -12.74 9.43
N GLU A 331 4.14 -13.61 10.22
CA GLU A 331 5.58 -13.60 10.45
C GLU A 331 6.35 -13.76 9.12
N ILE A 332 5.92 -14.67 8.24
CA ILE A 332 6.58 -14.91 6.96
C ILE A 332 6.37 -13.73 6.01
N GLY A 333 5.16 -13.18 5.96
CA GLY A 333 4.89 -11.98 5.16
C GLY A 333 5.65 -10.75 5.66
N ALA A 334 5.82 -10.62 6.97
CA ALA A 334 6.59 -9.54 7.58
C ALA A 334 8.07 -9.59 7.19
N ARG A 335 8.64 -10.78 6.93
CA ARG A 335 10.01 -10.90 6.40
C ARG A 335 10.19 -10.18 5.07
N GLN A 336 9.15 -10.11 4.25
CA GLN A 336 9.20 -9.40 2.95
C GLN A 336 9.29 -7.89 3.16
N ILE A 337 8.54 -7.35 4.13
CA ILE A 337 8.60 -5.95 4.54
C ILE A 337 9.99 -5.61 5.08
N VAL A 338 10.53 -6.46 5.95
CA VAL A 338 11.87 -6.30 6.53
C VAL A 338 12.95 -6.38 5.45
N TRP A 339 12.82 -7.32 4.50
CA TRP A 339 13.73 -7.42 3.37
C TRP A 339 13.66 -6.14 2.51
N ALA A 340 12.47 -5.67 2.15
CA ALA A 340 12.32 -4.42 1.39
C ALA A 340 12.92 -3.21 2.13
N ALA A 341 12.82 -3.18 3.45
CA ALA A 341 13.39 -2.12 4.27
C ALA A 341 14.93 -2.19 4.38
N LEU A 342 15.52 -3.39 4.37
CA LEU A 342 16.91 -3.59 4.80
C LEU A 342 17.84 -4.23 3.77
N ALA A 343 17.35 -4.75 2.64
CA ALA A 343 18.14 -5.60 1.74
C ALA A 343 19.42 -4.95 1.16
N GLN A 344 19.53 -3.63 1.21
CA GLN A 344 20.74 -2.90 0.81
C GLN A 344 21.70 -2.62 1.98
N GLU A 345 21.25 -2.75 3.22
CA GLU A 345 22.11 -2.78 4.41
C GLU A 345 22.90 -4.09 4.38
N ASN A 346 24.22 -4.03 4.51
CA ASN A 346 25.15 -5.17 4.37
C ASN A 346 25.40 -5.70 2.94
N ALA A 347 25.10 -4.94 1.87
CA ALA A 347 25.64 -5.30 0.56
C ALA A 347 27.18 -5.41 0.69
N PRO A 348 27.79 -6.56 0.31
CA PRO A 348 29.19 -6.79 0.61
C PRO A 348 30.05 -5.67 0.02
N ALA A 349 31.02 -5.18 0.82
CA ALA A 349 32.17 -4.49 0.26
C ALA A 349 32.73 -5.37 -0.87
N LYS A 350 33.14 -4.73 -1.98
CA LYS A 350 33.54 -5.22 -3.32
C LYS A 350 34.23 -6.60 -3.50
N ASN A 351 34.49 -7.39 -2.46
CA ASN A 351 35.30 -8.62 -2.45
C ASN A 351 34.53 -9.92 -2.13
N ALA A 352 33.19 -9.95 -2.07
CA ALA A 352 32.45 -11.22 -2.02
C ALA A 352 32.37 -11.84 -3.43
N LYS A 353 33.28 -12.77 -3.72
CA LYS A 353 33.59 -13.32 -5.05
C LYS A 353 32.44 -14.00 -5.85
N ASN A 354 31.17 -14.01 -5.41
CA ASN A 354 30.08 -14.63 -6.19
C ASN A 354 28.66 -14.06 -5.91
N SER A 355 28.55 -12.83 -5.44
CA SER A 355 27.24 -12.19 -5.24
C SER A 355 27.29 -10.75 -5.71
N ALA A 356 26.63 -10.45 -6.83
CA ALA A 356 26.38 -9.05 -7.21
C ALA A 356 25.73 -8.34 -6.00
N PRO A 357 26.18 -7.12 -5.64
CA PRO A 357 25.55 -6.37 -4.56
C PRO A 357 24.07 -6.21 -4.90
N LEU A 358 23.21 -6.64 -3.98
CA LEU A 358 21.78 -6.65 -4.20
C LEU A 358 21.26 -5.20 -4.21
N LYS A 359 21.15 -4.62 -5.41
CA LYS A 359 20.81 -3.21 -5.60
C LYS A 359 19.30 -3.07 -5.73
N VAL A 360 18.63 -2.78 -4.62
CA VAL A 360 17.22 -2.36 -4.65
C VAL A 360 17.15 -0.91 -5.14
N THR A 361 16.68 -0.72 -6.36
CA THR A 361 16.59 0.61 -6.99
C THR A 361 15.44 1.44 -6.41
N ASN A 362 15.55 2.75 -6.51
CA ASN A 362 14.45 3.65 -6.14
C ASN A 362 13.23 3.43 -7.04
N GLY A 363 12.04 3.34 -6.44
CA GLY A 363 10.81 3.04 -7.15
C GLY A 363 10.61 1.55 -7.48
N ALA A 364 11.46 0.67 -6.96
CA ALA A 364 11.34 -0.77 -7.20
C ALA A 364 10.05 -1.35 -6.61
N TYR A 365 9.54 -2.39 -7.27
CA TYR A 365 8.55 -3.30 -6.71
C TYR A 365 9.26 -4.55 -6.22
N VAL A 366 8.94 -4.98 -5.01
CA VAL A 366 9.55 -6.13 -4.35
C VAL A 366 8.46 -7.13 -3.99
N SER A 367 8.69 -8.39 -4.35
CA SER A 367 7.84 -9.52 -4.00
C SER A 367 8.73 -10.72 -3.75
N MET A 368 8.42 -11.50 -2.71
CA MET A 368 9.17 -12.70 -2.36
C MET A 368 10.69 -12.46 -2.21
N SER A 369 11.07 -11.36 -1.54
CA SER A 369 12.46 -11.01 -1.24
C SER A 369 13.33 -10.85 -2.48
N GLU A 370 12.72 -10.42 -3.58
CA GLU A 370 13.34 -10.18 -4.88
C GLU A 370 12.72 -8.92 -5.52
N VAL A 371 13.53 -8.17 -6.26
CA VAL A 371 13.04 -7.06 -7.08
C VAL A 371 12.36 -7.65 -8.30
N ARG A 372 11.13 -7.20 -8.57
CA ARG A 372 10.32 -7.69 -9.68
C ARG A 372 9.80 -6.57 -10.56
N GLU A 373 9.58 -6.91 -11.82
CA GLU A 373 8.90 -6.05 -12.77
C GLU A 373 7.43 -5.89 -12.36
N VAL A 374 6.91 -4.67 -12.43
CA VAL A 374 5.49 -4.37 -12.16
C VAL A 374 4.60 -4.87 -13.31
N SER A 375 3.29 -4.87 -13.10
CA SER A 375 2.32 -5.34 -14.11
C SER A 375 2.45 -4.62 -15.47
N ASP A 376 2.09 -5.33 -16.54
CA ASP A 376 2.05 -4.79 -17.91
C ASP A 376 1.17 -3.53 -18.00
N TYR A 377 0.07 -3.48 -17.24
CA TYR A 377 -0.78 -2.29 -17.15
C TYR A 377 -0.04 -1.07 -16.61
N VAL A 378 0.72 -1.21 -15.52
CA VAL A 378 1.53 -0.12 -14.95
C VAL A 378 2.61 0.36 -15.92
N LEU A 379 3.17 -0.54 -16.75
CA LEU A 379 4.19 -0.18 -17.75
C LEU A 379 3.63 0.40 -19.05
N SER A 380 2.35 0.15 -19.34
CA SER A 380 1.68 0.64 -20.55
C SER A 380 1.62 2.17 -20.62
N GLU A 381 1.43 2.72 -21.83
CA GLU A 381 1.22 4.16 -22.03
C GLU A 381 0.02 4.70 -21.24
N GLU A 382 -1.06 3.91 -21.16
CA GLU A 382 -2.22 4.21 -20.32
C GLU A 382 -1.83 4.28 -18.84
N GLY A 383 -1.07 3.29 -18.35
CA GLY A 383 -0.57 3.26 -16.98
C GLY A 383 0.32 4.45 -16.64
N GLN A 384 1.22 4.85 -17.54
CA GLN A 384 2.09 6.03 -17.37
C GLN A 384 1.28 7.35 -17.34
N THR A 385 0.24 7.45 -18.16
CA THR A 385 -0.69 8.59 -18.15
C THR A 385 -1.42 8.68 -16.81
N ILE A 386 -1.90 7.55 -16.30
CA ILE A 386 -2.59 7.47 -15.01
C ILE A 386 -1.62 7.75 -13.85
N GLU A 387 -0.39 7.22 -13.89
CA GLU A 387 0.66 7.50 -12.90
C GLU A 387 0.93 9.00 -12.79
N THR A 388 1.07 9.68 -13.93
CA THR A 388 1.31 11.12 -14.02
C THR A 388 0.12 11.91 -13.47
N ARG A 389 -1.11 11.59 -13.91
CA ARG A 389 -2.32 12.25 -13.39
C ARG A 389 -2.51 12.01 -11.90
N LEU A 390 -2.33 10.78 -11.43
CA LEU A 390 -2.42 10.43 -10.02
C LEU A 390 -1.48 11.30 -9.19
N TRP A 391 -0.24 11.44 -9.64
CA TRP A 391 0.74 12.28 -8.96
C TRP A 391 0.32 13.75 -8.91
N SER A 392 -0.06 14.33 -10.05
CA SER A 392 -0.50 15.73 -10.12
C SER A 392 -1.72 16.02 -9.23
N GLU A 393 -2.76 15.18 -9.33
CA GLU A 393 -3.99 15.31 -8.53
C GLU A 393 -3.69 15.13 -7.03
N LEU A 394 -2.81 14.18 -6.69
CA LEU A 394 -2.42 13.94 -5.30
C LEU A 394 -1.69 15.15 -4.72
N ILE A 395 -0.69 15.70 -5.42
CA ILE A 395 0.02 16.90 -4.96
C ILE A 395 -0.93 18.08 -4.82
N GLU A 396 -1.89 18.27 -5.74
CA GLU A 396 -2.89 19.32 -5.64
C GLU A 396 -3.78 19.16 -4.40
N ILE A 397 -4.35 17.97 -4.20
CA ILE A 397 -5.23 17.67 -3.06
C ILE A 397 -4.46 17.87 -1.74
N LEU A 398 -3.24 17.35 -1.64
CA LEU A 398 -2.44 17.44 -0.43
C LEU A 398 -1.95 18.85 -0.14
N SER A 399 -1.62 19.63 -1.18
CA SER A 399 -1.24 21.04 -1.04
C SER A 399 -2.38 21.90 -0.50
N LYS A 400 -3.63 21.59 -0.87
CA LYS A 400 -4.82 22.25 -0.31
C LYS A 400 -5.10 21.80 1.13
N ALA A 401 -4.85 20.54 1.46
CA ALA A 401 -5.13 19.97 2.78
C ALA A 401 -4.08 20.37 3.85
N ASP A 402 -2.83 20.61 3.44
CA ASP A 402 -1.73 20.91 4.33
C ASP A 402 -0.76 21.92 3.72
N SER A 403 -0.72 23.12 4.33
CA SER A 403 0.07 24.26 3.88
C SER A 403 1.59 24.03 3.89
N LYS A 404 2.08 22.98 4.56
CA LYS A 404 3.52 22.63 4.52
C LYS A 404 3.91 21.85 3.26
N ILE A 405 2.96 21.23 2.56
CA ILE A 405 3.23 20.37 1.40
C ILE A 405 3.88 21.13 0.24
N PRO A 406 3.42 22.33 -0.17
CA PRO A 406 4.06 23.08 -1.26
C PRO A 406 5.56 23.31 -1.04
N ALA A 407 5.96 23.70 0.17
CA ALA A 407 7.36 23.93 0.52
C ALA A 407 8.20 22.64 0.49
N ILE A 408 7.62 21.52 0.93
CA ILE A 408 8.27 20.20 0.87
C ILE A 408 8.48 19.79 -0.59
N VAL A 409 7.45 19.94 -1.42
CA VAL A 409 7.53 19.62 -2.85
C VAL A 409 8.60 20.47 -3.51
N GLU A 410 8.61 21.78 -3.29
CA GLU A 410 9.61 22.68 -3.87
C GLU A 410 11.04 22.36 -3.44
N THR A 411 11.24 21.96 -2.18
CA THR A 411 12.59 21.75 -1.61
C THR A 411 13.15 20.36 -1.94
N TYR A 412 12.33 19.32 -1.84
CA TYR A 412 12.79 17.92 -1.85
C TYR A 412 12.38 17.16 -3.11
N LEU A 413 11.46 17.69 -3.91
CA LEU A 413 10.97 17.04 -5.11
C LEU A 413 11.31 17.89 -6.32
N GLN A 414 11.93 17.28 -7.33
CA GLN A 414 12.16 17.95 -8.60
C GLN A 414 10.81 18.19 -9.28
N ARG A 415 10.59 19.39 -9.84
CA ARG A 415 9.53 19.57 -10.82
C ARG A 415 9.85 18.63 -11.98
N ALA A 416 8.99 17.65 -12.25
CA ALA A 416 9.16 16.80 -13.43
C ALA A 416 9.35 17.70 -14.65
N ARG A 417 10.31 17.34 -15.51
CA ARG A 417 10.30 17.81 -16.89
C ARG A 417 9.00 17.28 -17.49
N ILE A 418 8.04 18.18 -17.68
CA ILE A 418 6.79 17.93 -18.41
C ILE A 418 7.15 17.54 -19.84
#